data_AF-A0A416FCY2-F1
#
_entry.id   AF-A0A416FCY2-F1
#
_cell.length_a   1.000
_cell.length_b   1.000
_cell.length_c   1.000
_cell.angle_alpha   90.00
_cell.angle_beta   90.00
_cell.angle_gamma   90.00
#
_symmetry.space_group_name_H-M   'P 1'
#
loop_
_entity.id
_entity.type
_entity.pdbx_description
1 polymer ?
#
loop_
_entity_poly.entity_id
_entity_poly.type
_entity_poly.pdbx_seq_one_letter_code
_entity_poly.pdbx_strand_id
1 'polypeptide(L)'
;MKKAIVAKRITIVGGNENWVKKLRQEFLNWKFVSASVSSAVDNMSILKAERVILFTDTLGHSNYYKFMQTIQSHHIPFSFLHGVNIERNIIQIYDDIFENK
;
A
#
# COMPACT_ATOMS: atom_id res chain seq x y z
N MET A 1 -0.44 2.73 -18.12
CA MET A 1 -0.11 2.56 -16.69
C MET A 1 -1.34 2.42 -15.79
N LYS A 2 -2.11 3.48 -15.48
CA LYS A 2 -3.27 3.41 -14.54
C LYS A 2 -4.25 2.24 -14.80
N LYS A 3 -4.70 2.06 -16.06
CA LYS A 3 -5.61 0.97 -16.45
C LYS A 3 -5.03 -0.44 -16.20
N ALA A 4 -3.71 -0.61 -16.20
CA ALA A 4 -3.06 -1.90 -15.97
C ALA A 4 -3.01 -2.29 -14.48
N ILE A 5 -2.91 -1.30 -13.59
CA ILE A 5 -2.83 -1.52 -12.13
C ILE A 5 -4.19 -1.41 -11.42
N VAL A 6 -5.22 -0.85 -12.07
CA VAL A 6 -6.56 -0.68 -11.45
C VAL A 6 -7.23 -2.01 -11.06
N ALA A 7 -6.94 -3.08 -11.79
CA ALA A 7 -7.48 -4.41 -11.53
C ALA A 7 -6.72 -5.17 -10.43
N LYS A 8 -5.57 -4.65 -9.97
CA LYS A 8 -4.75 -5.29 -8.95
C LYS A 8 -5.36 -5.09 -7.57
N ARG A 9 -5.27 -6.11 -6.72
CA ARG A 9 -5.68 -6.04 -5.30
C ARG A 9 -4.54 -5.47 -4.46
N ILE A 10 -4.42 -4.15 -4.45
CA ILE A 10 -3.38 -3.45 -3.71
C ILE A 10 -3.94 -2.95 -2.37
N THR A 11 -3.16 -3.16 -1.31
CA THR A 11 -3.41 -2.58 0.01
C THR A 11 -2.31 -1.59 0.34
N ILE A 12 -2.66 -0.32 0.52
CA ILE A 12 -1.73 0.72 0.98
C ILE A 12 -1.88 0.89 2.49
N VAL A 13 -0.76 0.92 3.21
CA VAL A 13 -0.72 1.16 4.64
C VAL A 13 -0.05 2.50 4.92
N GLY A 14 -0.73 3.36 5.68
CA GLY A 14 -0.31 4.74 5.93
C GLY A 14 -0.74 5.71 4.83
N GLY A 15 -0.01 6.83 4.75
CA GLY A 15 -0.38 7.98 3.94
C GLY A 15 -1.20 8.98 4.73
N ASN A 16 -1.02 10.27 4.42
CA ASN A 16 -1.92 11.30 4.96
C ASN A 16 -3.28 11.27 4.24
N GLU A 17 -4.31 11.79 4.91
CA GLU A 17 -5.69 11.71 4.45
C GLU A 17 -5.90 12.27 3.04
N ASN A 18 -5.28 13.42 2.73
CA ASN A 18 -5.42 14.07 1.43
C ASN A 18 -4.83 13.22 0.29
N TRP A 19 -3.66 12.63 0.51
CA TRP A 19 -3.01 11.76 -0.45
C TRP A 19 -3.79 10.45 -0.65
N VAL A 20 -4.21 9.81 0.46
CA VAL A 20 -5.06 8.61 0.43
C VAL A 20 -6.35 8.88 -0.33
N LYS A 21 -7.01 10.02 -0.09
CA LYS A 21 -8.25 10.40 -0.77
C LYS A 21 -8.06 10.51 -2.28
N LYS A 22 -6.97 11.15 -2.72
CA LYS A 22 -6.64 11.29 -4.15
C LYS A 22 -6.37 9.93 -4.81
N LEU A 23 -5.56 9.07 -4.19
CA LEU A 23 -5.30 7.72 -4.73
C LEU A 23 -6.56 6.86 -4.75
N ARG A 24 -7.43 6.97 -3.74
CA ARG A 24 -8.69 6.24 -3.71
C ARG A 24 -9.62 6.63 -4.85
N GLN A 25 -9.63 7.91 -5.25
CA GLN A 25 -10.42 8.38 -6.40
C GLN A 25 -9.91 7.76 -7.71
N GLU A 26 -8.60 7.53 -7.82
CA GLU A 26 -7.99 6.89 -8.99
C GLU A 26 -8.17 5.36 -9.00
N PHE A 27 -8.17 4.74 -7.82
CA PHE A 27 -8.18 3.28 -7.66
C PHE A 27 -9.21 2.82 -6.61
N LEU A 28 -10.49 2.81 -7.01
CA LEU A 28 -11.62 2.47 -6.15
C LEU A 28 -11.55 1.05 -5.53
N ASN A 29 -10.88 0.12 -6.22
CA ASN A 29 -10.75 -1.27 -5.78
C ASN A 29 -9.61 -1.51 -4.77
N TRP A 30 -8.73 -0.53 -4.58
CA TRP A 30 -7.63 -0.64 -3.63
C TRP A 30 -8.12 -0.46 -2.20
N LYS A 31 -7.40 -1.09 -1.26
CA LYS A 31 -7.64 -0.94 0.17
C LYS A 31 -6.60 0.00 0.76
N PHE A 32 -7.01 0.76 1.77
CA PHE A 32 -6.14 1.71 2.44
C PHE A 32 -6.34 1.52 3.94
N VAL A 33 -5.25 1.20 4.63
CA VAL A 33 -5.18 0.94 6.05
C VAL A 33 -4.44 2.09 6.70
N SER A 34 -4.97 2.66 7.77
CA SER A 34 -4.29 3.73 8.49
C SER A 34 -3.04 3.21 9.20
N ALA A 35 -1.98 4.03 9.25
CA ALA A 35 -0.76 3.72 9.98
C ALA A 35 -0.96 3.56 11.49
N SER A 36 -2.08 4.07 12.05
CA SER A 36 -2.36 4.03 13.48
C SER A 36 -3.15 2.80 13.95
N VAL A 37 -3.70 1.99 13.05
CA VAL A 37 -4.65 0.93 13.43
C VAL A 37 -3.95 -0.43 13.48
N SER A 38 -4.17 -1.17 14.56
CA SER A 38 -3.59 -2.50 14.81
C SER A 38 -4.65 -3.62 14.84
N SER A 39 -5.78 -3.44 14.17
CA SER A 39 -6.94 -4.34 14.31
C SER A 39 -6.82 -5.60 13.45
N ALA A 40 -7.46 -6.69 13.87
CA ALA A 40 -7.54 -7.94 13.11
C ALA A 40 -8.26 -7.79 11.75
N VAL A 41 -9.15 -6.80 11.61
CA VAL A 41 -9.87 -6.51 10.36
C VAL A 41 -8.94 -5.93 9.30
N ASP A 42 -7.98 -5.11 9.70
CA ASP A 42 -6.98 -4.52 8.80
C ASP A 42 -5.98 -5.57 8.30
N ASN A 43 -5.64 -6.54 9.15
CA ASN A 43 -4.81 -7.68 8.75
C ASN A 43 -5.46 -8.50 7.64
N MET A 44 -6.79 -8.68 7.63
CA MET A 44 -7.46 -9.37 6.53
C MET A 44 -7.30 -8.67 5.18
N SER A 45 -7.23 -7.33 5.16
CA SER A 45 -7.00 -6.56 3.92
C SER A 45 -5.58 -6.74 3.41
N ILE A 46 -4.60 -6.89 4.31
CA ILE A 46 -3.21 -7.20 3.99
C ILE A 46 -3.10 -8.63 3.44
N LEU A 47 -3.67 -9.62 4.14
CA LEU A 47 -3.61 -11.03 3.76
C LEU A 47 -4.26 -11.36 2.42
N LYS A 48 -5.24 -10.55 1.98
CA LYS A 48 -5.93 -10.71 0.69
C LYS A 48 -5.31 -9.87 -0.43
N ALA A 49 -4.27 -9.10 -0.15
CA ALA A 49 -3.62 -8.26 -1.15
C ALA A 49 -2.74 -9.10 -2.09
N GLU A 50 -2.70 -8.73 -3.36
CA GLU A 50 -1.67 -9.18 -4.29
C GLU A 50 -0.33 -8.50 -4.00
N ARG A 51 -0.38 -7.26 -3.51
CA ARG A 51 0.78 -6.50 -3.06
C ARG A 51 0.39 -5.52 -1.97
N VAL A 52 1.26 -5.38 -0.97
CA VAL A 52 1.13 -4.35 0.06
C VAL A 52 2.11 -3.22 -0.22
N ILE A 53 1.63 -1.98 -0.10
CA ILE A 53 2.48 -0.80 -0.23
C ILE A 53 2.56 -0.12 1.12
N LEU A 54 3.77 0.01 1.66
CA LEU A 54 4.02 0.69 2.91
C LEU A 54 4.40 2.15 2.63
N PHE A 55 3.56 3.09 3.04
CA PHE A 55 3.84 4.52 2.97
C PHE A 55 4.56 4.95 4.25
N THR A 56 5.88 4.98 4.20
CA THR A 56 6.71 5.03 5.41
C THR A 56 6.81 6.41 6.05
N ASP A 57 6.54 7.49 5.30
CA ASP A 57 6.63 8.86 5.84
C ASP A 57 5.64 9.12 6.99
N THR A 58 4.57 8.31 7.11
CA THR A 58 3.58 8.42 8.19
C THR A 58 3.58 7.22 9.14
N LEU A 59 4.46 6.24 8.92
CA LEU A 59 4.38 4.94 9.56
C LEU A 59 5.32 4.88 10.77
N GLY A 60 4.74 4.89 11.98
CA GLY A 60 5.54 4.79 13.21
C GLY A 60 6.26 3.45 13.33
N HIS A 61 7.46 3.45 13.93
CA HIS A 61 8.34 2.28 14.02
C HIS A 61 7.67 1.00 14.55
N SER A 62 6.89 1.10 15.65
CA SER A 62 6.20 -0.08 16.21
C SER A 62 5.22 -0.70 15.22
N ASN A 63 4.43 0.11 14.52
CA ASN A 63 3.43 -0.41 13.57
C ASN A 63 4.09 -0.91 12.29
N TYR A 64 5.20 -0.29 11.87
CA TYR A 64 6.03 -0.80 10.78
C TYR A 64 6.43 -2.26 11.00
N TYR A 65 7.00 -2.57 12.17
CA TYR A 65 7.42 -3.94 12.47
C TYR A 65 6.25 -4.93 12.51
N LYS A 66 5.09 -4.53 13.04
CA LYS A 66 3.88 -5.38 13.05
C LYS A 66 3.40 -5.72 11.63
N PHE A 67 3.34 -4.72 10.76
CA PHE A 67 2.93 -4.93 9.37
C PHE A 67 3.97 -5.74 8.61
N MET A 68 5.26 -5.43 8.76
CA MET A 68 6.34 -6.21 8.14
C MET A 68 6.34 -7.66 8.59
N GLN A 69 6.15 -7.93 9.88
CA GLN A 69 6.05 -9.30 10.40
C GLN A 69 4.91 -10.06 9.72
N THR A 70 3.74 -9.45 9.60
CA THR A 70 2.58 -10.05 8.90
C THR A 70 2.90 -10.31 7.42
N ILE A 71 3.40 -9.30 6.72
CA ILE A 71 3.73 -9.38 5.29
C ILE A 71 4.76 -10.49 5.02
N GLN A 72 5.83 -10.54 5.80
CA GLN A 72 6.90 -11.53 5.65
C GLN A 72 6.43 -12.94 6.02
N SER A 73 5.72 -13.10 7.14
CA SER A 73 5.22 -14.42 7.58
C SER A 73 4.28 -15.06 6.56
N HIS A 74 3.56 -14.24 5.80
CA HIS A 74 2.62 -14.68 4.77
C HIS A 74 3.17 -14.57 3.34
N HIS A 75 4.45 -14.23 3.17
CA HIS A 75 5.12 -14.09 1.86
C HIS A 75 4.37 -13.17 0.88
N ILE A 76 3.79 -12.08 1.39
CA ILE A 76 3.04 -11.13 0.57
C ILE A 76 4.03 -10.19 -0.12
N PRO A 77 4.00 -10.03 -1.45
CA PRO A 77 4.82 -9.05 -2.16
C PRO A 77 4.59 -7.65 -1.60
N PHE A 78 5.65 -6.89 -1.40
CA PHE A 78 5.52 -5.52 -0.88
C PHE A 78 6.48 -4.55 -1.53
N SER A 79 6.13 -3.27 -1.51
CA SER A 79 7.02 -2.17 -1.88
C SER A 79 6.80 -0.96 -0.99
N PHE A 80 7.67 0.04 -1.15
CA PHE A 80 7.67 1.25 -0.34
C PHE A 80 7.34 2.46 -1.20
N LEU A 81 6.51 3.36 -0.65
CA LEU A 81 6.30 4.68 -1.21
C LEU A 81 6.71 5.75 -0.23
N HIS A 82 7.17 6.85 -0.82
CA HIS A 82 7.57 8.07 -0.16
C HIS A 82 7.06 9.27 -0.96
N GLY A 83 6.81 10.38 -0.26
CA GLY A 83 6.32 11.61 -0.85
C GLY A 83 4.88 11.52 -1.37
N VAL A 84 4.25 12.67 -1.53
CA VAL A 84 2.79 12.76 -1.80
C VAL A 84 2.45 13.07 -3.26
N ASN A 85 3.40 12.93 -4.17
CA ASN A 85 3.19 13.19 -5.60
C ASN A 85 2.47 12.00 -6.24
N ILE A 86 1.17 12.16 -6.50
CA ILE A 86 0.29 11.11 -7.01
C ILE A 86 0.78 10.52 -8.34
N GLU A 87 1.16 11.35 -9.31
CA GLU A 87 1.59 10.86 -10.63
C GLU A 87 2.88 10.04 -10.53
N ARG A 88 3.86 10.56 -9.79
CA ARG A 88 5.12 9.85 -9.54
C ARG A 88 4.90 8.54 -8.80
N ASN A 89 4.02 8.54 -7.79
CA ASN A 89 3.67 7.31 -7.07
C ASN A 89 3.00 6.30 -8.01
N ILE A 90 2.10 6.72 -8.88
CA ILE A 90 1.42 5.82 -9.84
C ILE A 90 2.42 5.18 -10.80
N ILE A 91 3.40 5.94 -11.29
CA ILE A 91 4.49 5.41 -12.14
C ILE A 91 5.28 4.38 -11.34
N GLN A 92 5.74 4.73 -10.14
CA GLN A 92 6.52 3.81 -9.31
C GLN A 92 5.75 2.52 -8.99
N ILE A 93 4.45 2.61 -8.66
CA ILE A 93 3.61 1.42 -8.41
C ILE A 93 3.52 0.54 -9.66
N TYR A 94 3.41 1.16 -10.84
CA TYR A 94 3.39 0.41 -12.09
C TYR A 94 4.71 -0.34 -12.30
N ASP A 95 5.84 0.34 -12.13
CA ASP A 95 7.18 -0.23 -12.28
C ASP A 95 7.39 -1.37 -11.26
N ASP A 96 7.07 -1.17 -9.98
CA ASP A 96 7.18 -2.19 -8.92
C ASP A 96 6.35 -3.47 -9.18
N ILE A 97 5.31 -3.37 -10.01
CA ILE A 97 4.41 -4.50 -10.33
C ILE A 97 4.84 -5.23 -11.60
N PHE A 98 5.32 -4.50 -12.60
CA PHE A 98 5.54 -5.05 -13.94
C PHE A 98 7.02 -5.11 -14.36
N GLU A 99 7.87 -4.29 -13.75
CA GLU A 99 9.30 -4.27 -14.00
C GLU A 99 10.01 -4.95 -12.83
N ASN A 100 10.32 -6.24 -12.99
CA ASN A 100 11.14 -6.98 -12.03
C ASN A 100 12.51 -6.30 -11.93
N LYS A 101 12.78 -5.63 -10.81
CA LYS A 101 14.15 -5.31 -10.37
C LYS A 101 14.63 -6.36 -9.38
#